data_AF-A0ABD5EMZ8-F1
#
_entry.id   AF-A0ABD5EMZ8-F1
#
_cell.length_a   1.000
_cell.length_b   1.000
_cell.length_c   1.000
_cell.angle_alpha   90.00
_cell.angle_beta   90.00
_cell.angle_gamma   90.00
#
_symmetry.space_group_name_H-M   'P 1'
#
loop_
_entity.id
_entity.type
_entity.pdbx_description
1 polymer ?
#
loop_
_entity_poly.entity_id
_entity_poly.type
_entity_poly.pdbx_seq_one_letter_code
_entity_poly.pdbx_strand_id
1 'polypeptide(L)'
;MTLRLEYDLSLAPSSHVDRIVTAVRTGLLAHRTDRLADIGMTYRTDTRQDGLRLSLSVDLELGDFGMAERGSAGLVALLGGTSFRDPAIRKVTLSAFGPRESDSFFPGPVLGTGLLDGSASPAPWLSVPVPKTAARQSWNDVSRTLVRAGVQVITDLSLNVNDQELATRAEVVAEEATAARPVALFFNATSRLEYAVRLVEKIATDVQPRTPNITLGIRMCPVAMGFSVFEYLRAWNVPIFAYTLASYPSGRTSWSQSAYASMIHAMGGDIVNVGLLSVPALESGTLYEAIMPLLNRRNGGRASLPALTGGVEPRAAYAYAAAVDDPVLLHTMTPVFRGGLERRSVRRRVKAIREAVEAGRRSLDIERLFAERNSSVRNWQELEEER
;
A
#
# COMPACT_ATOMS: atom_id res chain seq x y z
N MET A 1 8.76 25.47 -2.03
CA MET A 1 8.04 24.32 -1.46
C MET A 1 9.07 23.37 -0.86
N THR A 2 8.94 23.05 0.43
CA THR A 2 9.93 22.24 1.16
C THR A 2 9.47 20.79 1.36
N LEU A 3 10.31 19.83 0.97
CA LEU A 3 10.19 18.42 1.35
C LEU A 3 11.04 18.12 2.59
N ARG A 4 10.43 17.48 3.60
CA ARG A 4 11.14 16.96 4.77
C ARG A 4 11.45 15.48 4.57
N LEU A 5 12.71 15.13 4.75
CA LEU A 5 13.20 13.75 4.78
C LEU A 5 13.92 13.49 6.11
N GLU A 6 13.64 12.35 6.72
CA GLU A 6 14.37 11.90 7.91
C GLU A 6 15.06 10.57 7.65
N TYR A 7 16.34 10.48 8.05
CA TYR A 7 17.17 9.31 7.84
C TYR A 7 17.79 8.85 9.14
N ASP A 8 17.65 7.56 9.44
CA ASP A 8 18.38 6.90 10.51
C ASP A 8 19.60 6.18 9.94
N LEU A 9 20.78 6.61 10.39
CA LEU A 9 22.07 6.06 10.01
C LEU A 9 22.64 5.22 11.15
N SER A 10 23.12 4.02 10.82
CA SER A 10 23.99 3.23 11.71
C SER A 10 25.44 3.44 11.30
N LEU A 11 26.26 3.98 12.20
CA LEU A 11 27.66 4.32 11.92
C LEU A 11 28.63 3.32 12.57
N ALA A 12 29.84 3.23 12.00
CA ALA A 12 30.93 2.46 12.61
C ALA A 12 31.39 3.08 13.95
N PRO A 13 31.96 2.28 14.87
CA PRO A 13 32.61 2.79 16.08
C PRO A 13 33.64 3.88 15.74
N SER A 14 33.74 4.90 16.59
CA SER A 14 34.68 6.04 16.43
C SER A 14 34.41 6.96 15.23
N SER A 15 33.19 6.98 14.68
CA SER A 15 32.81 7.89 13.59
C SER A 15 32.76 9.35 14.05
N HIS A 16 33.31 10.27 13.23
CA HIS A 16 33.21 11.71 13.45
C HIS A 16 31.93 12.26 12.81
N VAL A 17 30.93 12.59 13.63
CA VAL A 17 29.58 12.99 13.18
C VAL A 17 29.61 14.14 12.19
N ASP A 18 30.34 15.23 12.49
CA ASP A 18 30.39 16.41 11.62
C ASP A 18 30.96 16.10 10.23
N ARG A 19 31.92 15.16 10.15
CA ARG A 19 32.45 14.68 8.87
C ARG A 19 31.37 13.96 8.08
N ILE A 20 30.64 13.04 8.73
CA ILE A 20 29.56 12.27 8.10
C ILE A 20 28.45 13.20 7.61
N VAL A 21 28.03 14.14 8.44
CA VAL A 21 27.03 15.16 8.12
C VAL A 21 27.49 15.98 6.91
N THR A 22 28.74 16.45 6.89
CA THR A 22 29.31 17.21 5.76
C THR A 22 29.35 16.38 4.48
N ALA A 23 29.75 15.10 4.56
CA ALA A 23 29.79 14.20 3.41
C ALA A 23 28.39 13.95 2.84
N VAL A 24 27.40 13.70 3.70
CA VAL A 24 26.00 13.52 3.30
C VAL A 24 25.47 14.81 2.66
N ARG A 25 25.71 15.97 3.27
CA ARG A 25 25.30 17.27 2.70
C ARG A 25 25.83 17.47 1.29
N THR A 26 27.14 17.24 1.12
CA THR A 26 27.83 17.37 -0.16
C THR A 26 27.22 16.43 -1.20
N GLY A 27 26.98 15.18 -0.82
CA GLY A 27 26.39 14.19 -1.70
C GLY A 27 24.92 14.45 -2.06
N LEU A 28 24.14 15.11 -1.19
CA LEU A 28 22.78 15.55 -1.51
C LEU A 28 22.80 16.77 -2.44
N LEU A 29 23.60 17.80 -2.13
CA LEU A 29 23.75 19.00 -2.94
C LEU A 29 24.30 18.71 -4.34
N ALA A 30 24.98 17.60 -4.57
CA ALA A 30 25.42 17.17 -5.89
C ALA A 30 24.25 16.96 -6.89
N HIS A 31 23.01 16.77 -6.40
CA HIS A 31 21.83 16.51 -7.23
C HIS A 31 21.03 17.76 -7.58
N ARG A 32 21.38 18.92 -7.02
CA ARG A 32 20.68 20.19 -7.25
C ARG A 32 20.72 20.61 -8.72
N THR A 33 19.64 21.22 -9.17
CA THR A 33 19.56 21.86 -10.50
C THR A 33 19.92 23.34 -10.41
N ASP A 34 19.62 24.01 -9.29
CA ASP A 34 20.11 25.37 -9.02
C ASP A 34 21.44 25.32 -8.25
N ARG A 35 22.45 26.06 -8.74
CA ARG A 35 23.76 26.16 -8.08
C ARG A 35 23.72 26.92 -6.75
N LEU A 36 22.74 27.79 -6.57
CA LEU A 36 22.52 28.55 -5.34
C LEU A 36 21.71 27.76 -4.30
N ALA A 37 21.15 26.61 -4.68
CA ALA A 37 20.39 25.75 -3.79
C ALA A 37 21.22 25.33 -2.58
N ASP A 38 20.57 25.38 -1.42
CA ASP A 38 21.08 24.84 -0.17
C ASP A 38 20.06 23.89 0.47
N ILE A 39 20.50 23.14 1.48
CA ILE A 39 19.65 22.22 2.24
C ILE A 39 19.74 22.55 3.73
N GLY A 40 18.57 22.67 4.35
CA GLY A 40 18.47 22.75 5.80
C GLY A 40 18.72 21.37 6.38
N MET A 41 19.75 21.20 7.21
CA MET A 41 20.03 19.91 7.83
C MET A 41 20.27 20.04 9.33
N THR A 42 19.56 19.21 10.08
CA THR A 42 19.72 19.06 11.53
C THR A 42 19.96 17.59 11.86
N TYR A 43 20.61 17.33 12.99
CA TYR A 43 20.90 15.96 13.37
C TYR A 43 20.82 15.71 14.86
N ARG A 44 20.58 14.45 15.24
CA ARG A 44 20.60 13.95 16.62
C ARG A 44 21.37 12.65 16.68
N THR A 45 22.04 12.40 17.80
CA THR A 45 22.86 11.19 18.00
C THR A 45 22.41 10.39 19.22
N ASP A 46 22.55 9.07 19.11
CA ASP A 46 22.30 8.11 20.20
C ASP A 46 23.42 7.05 20.19
N THR A 47 24.06 6.84 21.34
CA THR A 47 25.18 5.90 21.47
C THR A 47 24.65 4.53 21.89
N ARG A 48 24.99 3.47 21.15
CA ARG A 48 24.62 2.09 21.47
C ARG A 48 25.85 1.19 21.56
N GLN A 49 25.68 0.01 22.17
CA GLN A 49 26.77 -0.96 22.33
C GLN A 49 27.46 -1.32 21.01
N ASP A 50 26.72 -1.34 19.89
CA ASP A 50 27.24 -1.75 18.57
C ASP A 50 27.72 -0.58 17.68
N GLY A 51 27.66 0.68 18.16
CA GLY A 51 28.06 1.88 17.41
C GLY A 51 27.18 3.11 17.66
N LEU A 52 27.32 4.11 16.80
CA LEU A 52 26.59 5.39 16.89
C LEU A 52 25.38 5.39 15.94
N ARG A 53 24.19 5.74 16.45
CA ARG A 53 23.04 6.08 15.62
C ARG A 53 22.98 7.59 15.40
N LEU A 54 22.71 7.97 14.16
CA LEU A 54 22.58 9.36 13.74
C LEU A 54 21.25 9.52 13.01
N SER A 55 20.32 10.27 13.57
CA SER A 55 19.09 10.68 12.88
C SER A 55 19.33 12.03 12.20
N LEU A 56 19.29 12.03 10.88
CA LEU A 56 19.39 13.23 10.04
C LEU A 56 18.01 13.70 9.63
N SER A 57 17.87 15.00 9.57
CA SER A 57 16.63 15.70 9.26
C SER A 57 16.94 16.73 8.18
N VAL A 58 16.42 16.52 6.98
CA VAL A 58 16.79 17.27 5.77
C VAL A 58 15.57 17.96 5.18
N ASP A 59 15.71 19.27 4.97
CA ASP A 59 14.75 20.15 4.31
C ASP A 59 15.27 20.54 2.93
N LEU A 60 14.47 20.30 1.91
CA LEU A 60 14.84 20.47 0.50
C LEU A 60 13.79 21.32 -0.21
N GLU A 61 14.22 22.37 -0.92
CA GLU A 61 13.33 23.09 -1.84
C GLU A 61 13.21 22.33 -3.15
N LEU A 62 12.02 21.81 -3.45
CA LEU A 62 11.84 20.85 -4.55
C LEU A 62 12.19 21.42 -5.94
N GLY A 63 11.91 22.71 -6.18
CA GLY A 63 12.25 23.38 -7.43
C GLY A 63 13.76 23.37 -7.70
N ASP A 64 14.55 23.60 -6.65
CA ASP A 64 16.01 23.68 -6.71
C ASP A 64 16.69 22.32 -6.94
N PHE A 65 15.93 21.24 -6.76
CA PHE A 65 16.35 19.85 -6.99
C PHE A 65 15.75 19.23 -8.24
N GLY A 66 15.13 20.06 -9.08
CA GLY A 66 14.71 19.69 -10.42
C GLY A 66 13.46 18.82 -10.46
N MET A 67 12.58 18.95 -9.45
CA MET A 67 11.31 18.20 -9.44
C MET A 67 10.41 18.56 -10.62
N ALA A 68 10.46 19.81 -11.09
CA ALA A 68 9.67 20.23 -12.24
C ALA A 68 10.07 19.49 -13.53
N GLU A 69 11.36 19.23 -13.70
CA GLU A 69 11.92 18.61 -14.91
C GLU A 69 11.98 17.08 -14.81
N ARG A 70 12.18 16.55 -13.59
CA ARG A 70 12.45 15.12 -13.36
C ARG A 70 11.29 14.37 -12.73
N GLY A 71 10.29 15.08 -12.20
CA GLY A 71 9.22 14.49 -11.39
C GLY A 71 9.79 13.63 -10.25
N SER A 72 9.09 12.55 -9.93
CA SER A 72 9.49 11.55 -8.94
C SER A 72 10.81 10.83 -9.24
N ALA A 73 11.36 10.91 -10.46
CA ALA A 73 12.70 10.40 -10.74
C ALA A 73 13.76 11.18 -9.94
N GLY A 74 13.55 12.49 -9.74
CA GLY A 74 14.42 13.35 -8.94
C GLY A 74 14.47 12.93 -7.48
N LEU A 75 13.37 12.37 -6.94
CA LEU A 75 13.32 11.88 -5.56
C LEU A 75 14.22 10.68 -5.33
N VAL A 76 14.36 9.78 -6.30
CA VAL A 76 15.20 8.57 -6.15
C VAL A 76 16.65 8.91 -5.82
N ALA A 77 17.18 10.00 -6.38
CA ALA A 77 18.53 10.49 -6.07
C ALA A 77 18.70 10.87 -4.59
N LEU A 78 17.63 11.40 -3.97
CA LEU A 78 17.57 11.83 -2.59
C LEU A 78 17.29 10.67 -1.62
N LEU A 79 16.55 9.65 -2.06
CA LEU A 79 16.04 8.58 -1.17
C LEU A 79 17.07 7.50 -0.79
N GLY A 80 18.25 7.44 -1.40
CA GLY A 80 19.24 6.41 -1.02
C GLY A 80 20.39 6.13 -2.00
N GLY A 81 20.91 7.16 -2.67
CA GLY A 81 21.94 7.02 -3.71
C GLY A 81 23.38 7.31 -3.26
N THR A 82 24.11 8.02 -4.11
CA THR A 82 25.50 8.46 -3.89
C THR A 82 25.71 9.29 -2.62
N SER A 83 24.63 9.86 -2.09
CA SER A 83 24.65 10.77 -0.95
C SER A 83 25.05 10.10 0.38
N PHE A 84 24.99 8.77 0.48
CA PHE A 84 25.30 8.03 1.71
C PHE A 84 26.46 7.04 1.54
N ARG A 85 27.43 7.34 0.67
CA ARG A 85 28.55 6.44 0.35
C ARG A 85 29.74 6.49 1.32
N ASP A 86 29.71 7.33 2.36
CA ASP A 86 30.81 7.36 3.33
C ASP A 86 30.99 5.95 3.95
N PRO A 87 32.19 5.36 3.93
CA PRO A 87 32.42 3.99 4.37
C PRO A 87 32.06 3.75 5.84
N ALA A 88 32.03 4.80 6.67
CA ALA A 88 31.61 4.71 8.06
C ALA A 88 30.09 4.52 8.22
N ILE A 89 29.29 4.81 7.19
CA ILE A 89 27.85 4.57 7.18
C ILE A 89 27.60 3.10 6.84
N ARG A 90 27.16 2.31 7.84
CA ARG A 90 26.87 0.88 7.70
C ARG A 90 25.48 0.61 7.15
N LYS A 91 24.50 1.39 7.60
CA LYS A 91 23.10 1.28 7.17
C LYS A 91 22.47 2.67 7.12
N VAL A 92 21.56 2.86 6.17
CA VAL A 92 20.70 4.03 6.03
C VAL A 92 19.25 3.56 6.02
N THR A 93 18.39 4.20 6.79
CA THR A 93 16.94 3.97 6.73
C THR A 93 16.26 5.31 6.54
N LEU A 94 15.52 5.50 5.46
CA LEU A 94 14.56 6.61 5.38
C LEU A 94 13.43 6.32 6.37
N SER A 95 13.36 7.09 7.44
CA SER A 95 12.42 6.87 8.55
C SER A 95 11.15 7.70 8.41
N ALA A 96 11.23 8.87 7.78
CA ALA A 96 10.06 9.69 7.45
C ALA A 96 10.20 10.37 6.08
N PHE A 97 9.06 10.54 5.42
CA PHE A 97 8.89 11.28 4.17
C PHE A 97 7.64 12.14 4.30
N GLY A 98 7.75 13.44 4.06
CA GLY A 98 6.58 14.30 4.06
C GLY A 98 6.81 15.68 3.45
N PRO A 99 5.96 16.13 2.51
CA PRO A 99 5.94 17.54 2.14
C PRO A 99 5.48 18.38 3.32
N ARG A 100 6.07 19.58 3.51
CA ARG A 100 5.67 20.49 4.60
C ARG A 100 4.33 21.16 4.35
N GLU A 101 3.99 21.36 3.08
CA GLU A 101 2.76 22.01 2.62
C GLU A 101 2.17 21.22 1.44
N SER A 102 0.89 21.47 1.12
CA SER A 102 0.24 20.86 -0.04
C SER A 102 0.86 21.41 -1.33
N ASP A 103 1.15 20.53 -2.30
CA ASP A 103 1.85 20.94 -3.52
C ASP A 103 1.45 20.11 -4.74
N SER A 104 1.49 20.74 -5.91
CA SER A 104 1.14 20.14 -7.19
C SER A 104 2.05 18.98 -7.62
N PHE A 105 3.33 18.96 -7.20
CA PHE A 105 4.26 17.85 -7.43
C PHE A 105 3.87 16.59 -6.66
N PHE A 106 3.04 16.71 -5.62
CA PHE A 106 2.49 15.60 -4.85
C PHE A 106 0.96 15.62 -4.91
N PRO A 107 0.39 15.19 -6.05
CA PRO A 107 -1.04 15.37 -6.32
C PRO A 107 -1.95 14.55 -5.40
N GLY A 108 -1.40 13.58 -4.65
CA GLY A 108 -2.20 12.70 -3.82
C GLY A 108 -3.11 11.75 -4.62
N PRO A 109 -3.88 10.90 -3.91
CA PRO A 109 -4.67 9.85 -4.55
C PRO A 109 -5.77 10.41 -5.46
N VAL A 110 -6.20 9.63 -6.46
CA VAL A 110 -7.31 10.04 -7.35
C VAL A 110 -8.60 10.12 -6.54
N LEU A 111 -8.96 9.03 -5.88
CA LEU A 111 -10.18 8.77 -5.12
C LEU A 111 -9.85 8.46 -3.66
N GLY A 112 -8.81 7.65 -3.42
CA GLY A 112 -8.38 7.28 -2.07
C GLY A 112 -9.48 6.58 -1.28
N THR A 113 -9.80 7.06 -0.08
CA THR A 113 -10.92 6.57 0.73
C THR A 113 -12.27 6.68 0.02
N GLY A 114 -12.41 7.61 -0.93
CA GLY A 114 -13.63 7.80 -1.72
C GLY A 114 -13.97 6.63 -2.67
N LEU A 115 -13.05 5.67 -2.85
CA LEU A 115 -13.29 4.44 -3.63
C LEU A 115 -14.52 3.66 -3.16
N LEU A 116 -14.83 3.74 -1.87
CA LEU A 116 -15.87 2.95 -1.21
C LEU A 116 -16.94 3.84 -0.56
N ASP A 117 -17.05 5.10 -0.99
CA ASP A 117 -18.12 5.99 -0.56
C ASP A 117 -19.49 5.36 -0.86
N GLY A 118 -20.40 5.40 0.11
CA GLY A 118 -21.71 4.74 0.04
C GLY A 118 -21.71 3.26 0.44
N SER A 119 -20.56 2.69 0.83
CA SER A 119 -20.52 1.33 1.42
C SER A 119 -21.30 1.30 2.74
N ALA A 120 -22.37 0.49 2.78
CA ALA A 120 -23.18 0.30 3.97
C ALA A 120 -22.49 -0.55 5.06
N SER A 121 -21.37 -1.22 4.76
CA SER A 121 -20.63 -2.01 5.74
C SER A 121 -19.59 -1.15 6.44
N PRO A 122 -19.50 -1.18 7.78
CA PRO A 122 -18.43 -0.49 8.48
C PRO A 122 -17.07 -1.08 8.07
N ALA A 123 -16.05 -0.23 8.02
CA ALA A 123 -14.67 -0.67 7.92
C ALA A 123 -14.31 -1.55 9.14
N PRO A 124 -13.24 -2.37 9.08
CA PRO A 124 -12.39 -2.59 7.92
C PRO A 124 -13.10 -3.36 6.79
N TRP A 125 -12.90 -2.92 5.55
CA TRP A 125 -13.48 -3.57 4.37
C TRP A 125 -12.62 -4.72 3.88
N LEU A 126 -13.17 -5.60 3.05
CA LEU A 126 -12.47 -6.78 2.56
C LEU A 126 -11.95 -6.57 1.13
N SER A 127 -10.66 -6.81 0.97
CA SER A 127 -9.98 -6.86 -0.33
C SER A 127 -9.47 -8.28 -0.61
N VAL A 128 -9.80 -8.83 -1.79
CA VAL A 128 -9.43 -10.21 -2.16
C VAL A 128 -8.70 -10.24 -3.50
N PRO A 129 -7.41 -10.61 -3.51
CA PRO A 129 -6.69 -10.98 -4.72
C PRO A 129 -7.17 -12.32 -5.28
N VAL A 130 -7.60 -12.34 -6.53
CA VAL A 130 -7.93 -13.56 -7.26
C VAL A 130 -6.65 -14.12 -7.89
N PRO A 131 -6.20 -15.32 -7.50
CA PRO A 131 -4.97 -15.91 -8.04
C PRO A 131 -5.09 -16.22 -9.53
N LYS A 132 -3.95 -16.19 -10.23
CA LYS A 132 -3.85 -16.41 -11.69
C LYS A 132 -4.55 -17.68 -12.17
N THR A 133 -4.45 -18.75 -11.38
CA THR A 133 -5.08 -20.05 -11.68
C THR A 133 -6.61 -19.94 -11.66
N ALA A 134 -7.17 -19.35 -10.60
CA ALA A 134 -8.60 -19.12 -10.46
C ALA A 134 -9.15 -18.19 -11.53
N ALA A 135 -8.41 -17.12 -11.86
CA ALA A 135 -8.81 -16.16 -12.89
C ALA A 135 -8.88 -16.80 -14.28
N ARG A 136 -7.97 -17.72 -14.61
CA ARG A 136 -7.99 -18.44 -15.91
C ARG A 136 -9.13 -19.44 -16.02
N GLN A 137 -9.46 -20.13 -14.93
CA GLN A 137 -10.39 -21.26 -14.95
C GLN A 137 -11.83 -20.87 -14.63
N SER A 138 -12.02 -19.83 -13.82
CA SER A 138 -13.28 -19.62 -13.10
C SER A 138 -13.53 -18.15 -12.72
N TRP A 139 -12.97 -17.19 -13.45
CA TRP A 139 -13.10 -15.76 -13.11
C TRP A 139 -14.55 -15.37 -12.83
N ASN A 140 -15.46 -15.71 -13.75
CA ASN A 140 -16.84 -15.26 -13.66
C ASN A 140 -17.52 -15.77 -12.38
N ASP A 141 -17.37 -17.05 -12.08
CA ASP A 141 -18.00 -17.65 -10.90
C ASP A 141 -17.36 -17.17 -9.59
N VAL A 142 -16.03 -17.05 -9.57
CA VAL A 142 -15.29 -16.57 -8.39
C VAL A 142 -15.62 -15.12 -8.10
N SER A 143 -15.51 -14.23 -9.09
CA SER A 143 -15.78 -12.80 -8.92
C SER A 143 -17.22 -12.54 -8.47
N ARG A 144 -18.23 -13.15 -9.11
CA ARG A 144 -19.63 -13.06 -8.66
C ARG A 144 -19.81 -13.56 -7.24
N THR A 145 -19.12 -14.64 -6.87
CA THR A 145 -19.18 -15.19 -5.51
C THR A 145 -18.61 -14.22 -4.49
N LEU A 146 -17.47 -13.57 -4.79
CA LEU A 146 -16.84 -12.59 -3.93
C LEU A 146 -17.74 -11.35 -3.73
N VAL A 147 -18.26 -10.78 -4.82
CA VAL A 147 -19.17 -9.60 -4.74
C VAL A 147 -20.42 -9.94 -3.92
N ARG A 148 -21.07 -11.07 -4.19
CA ARG A 148 -22.26 -11.52 -3.44
C ARG A 148 -21.96 -11.83 -1.98
N ALA A 149 -20.73 -12.24 -1.66
CA ALA A 149 -20.29 -12.45 -0.28
C ALA A 149 -19.94 -11.15 0.45
N GLY A 150 -19.90 -10.02 -0.27
CA GLY A 150 -19.66 -8.68 0.27
C GLY A 150 -18.19 -8.28 0.30
N VAL A 151 -17.40 -8.72 -0.68
CA VAL A 151 -16.05 -8.19 -0.92
C VAL A 151 -16.15 -6.84 -1.64
N GLN A 152 -15.44 -5.84 -1.14
CA GLN A 152 -15.45 -4.47 -1.67
C GLN A 152 -14.35 -4.22 -2.70
N VAL A 153 -13.20 -4.86 -2.55
CA VAL A 153 -12.07 -4.67 -3.47
C VAL A 153 -11.63 -6.02 -4.03
N ILE A 154 -11.72 -6.18 -5.34
CA ILE A 154 -11.20 -7.37 -6.04
C ILE A 154 -9.93 -6.97 -6.77
N THR A 155 -8.91 -7.81 -6.65
CA THR A 155 -7.67 -7.63 -7.42
C THR A 155 -7.46 -8.82 -8.33
N ASP A 156 -7.36 -8.58 -9.62
CA ASP A 156 -7.01 -9.61 -10.60
C ASP A 156 -5.47 -9.74 -10.70
N LEU A 157 -4.94 -10.88 -10.24
CA LEU A 157 -3.49 -11.15 -10.28
C LEU A 157 -3.01 -11.70 -11.62
N SER A 158 -3.88 -11.82 -12.61
CA SER A 158 -3.53 -12.25 -13.97
C SER A 158 -2.44 -11.36 -14.56
N LEU A 159 -1.58 -11.96 -15.38
CA LEU A 159 -0.58 -11.22 -16.15
C LEU A 159 -1.10 -11.01 -17.55
N ASN A 160 -0.92 -9.81 -18.09
CA ASN A 160 -1.17 -9.48 -19.48
C ASN A 160 -2.61 -9.73 -19.94
N VAL A 161 -3.59 -9.37 -19.11
CA VAL A 161 -5.02 -9.37 -19.47
C VAL A 161 -5.22 -8.60 -20.78
N ASN A 162 -5.82 -9.22 -21.78
CA ASN A 162 -6.12 -8.57 -23.06
C ASN A 162 -7.40 -7.72 -22.97
N ASP A 163 -7.68 -6.93 -24.00
CA ASP A 163 -8.79 -5.97 -24.00
C ASP A 163 -10.17 -6.64 -23.85
N GLN A 164 -10.35 -7.81 -24.47
CA GLN A 164 -11.59 -8.58 -24.35
C GLN A 164 -11.76 -9.11 -22.93
N GLU A 165 -10.70 -9.69 -22.36
CA GLU A 165 -10.71 -10.16 -20.98
C GLU A 165 -10.96 -8.99 -20.01
N LEU A 166 -10.33 -7.84 -20.22
CA LEU A 166 -10.53 -6.65 -19.39
C LEU A 166 -12.01 -6.24 -19.35
N ALA A 167 -12.63 -6.10 -20.52
CA ALA A 167 -14.04 -5.72 -20.64
C ALA A 167 -14.97 -6.76 -20.01
N THR A 168 -14.83 -8.03 -20.39
CA THR A 168 -15.67 -9.12 -19.86
C THR A 168 -15.52 -9.27 -18.34
N ARG A 169 -14.31 -9.15 -17.80
CA ARG A 169 -14.07 -9.27 -16.35
C ARG A 169 -14.69 -8.11 -15.57
N ALA A 170 -14.64 -6.89 -16.11
CA ALA A 170 -15.28 -5.71 -15.53
C ALA A 170 -16.81 -5.83 -15.57
N GLU A 171 -17.38 -6.22 -16.70
CA GLU A 171 -18.83 -6.42 -16.88
C GLU A 171 -19.39 -7.42 -15.85
N VAL A 172 -18.72 -8.55 -15.64
CA VAL A 172 -19.18 -9.57 -14.68
C VAL A 172 -19.21 -9.04 -13.24
N VAL A 173 -18.25 -8.20 -12.85
CA VAL A 173 -18.25 -7.58 -11.51
C VAL A 173 -19.34 -6.50 -11.44
N ALA A 174 -19.50 -5.73 -12.51
CA ALA A 174 -20.53 -4.70 -12.63
C ALA A 174 -21.95 -5.29 -12.55
N GLU A 175 -22.23 -6.45 -13.14
CA GLU A 175 -23.54 -7.13 -13.05
C GLU A 175 -24.00 -7.38 -11.60
N GLU A 176 -23.06 -7.58 -10.67
CA GLU A 176 -23.36 -7.91 -9.28
C GLU A 176 -23.26 -6.71 -8.33
N ALA A 177 -22.56 -5.66 -8.75
CA ALA A 177 -22.34 -4.46 -7.95
C ALA A 177 -23.57 -3.54 -7.97
N THR A 178 -23.82 -2.88 -6.83
CA THR A 178 -24.97 -2.00 -6.64
C THR A 178 -24.51 -0.72 -5.96
N ALA A 179 -25.23 0.39 -6.09
CA ALA A 179 -24.85 1.65 -5.41
C ALA A 179 -24.67 1.49 -3.88
N ALA A 180 -25.45 0.62 -3.23
CA ALA A 180 -25.32 0.32 -1.79
C ALA A 180 -24.16 -0.64 -1.44
N ARG A 181 -23.50 -1.22 -2.45
CA ARG A 181 -22.37 -2.15 -2.33
C ARG A 181 -21.35 -1.81 -3.43
N PRO A 182 -20.66 -0.66 -3.29
CA PRO A 182 -19.63 -0.28 -4.25
C PRO A 182 -18.53 -1.34 -4.27
N VAL A 183 -18.05 -1.65 -5.48
CA VAL A 183 -16.94 -2.58 -5.69
C VAL A 183 -15.87 -1.88 -6.52
N ALA A 184 -14.62 -1.99 -6.08
CA ALA A 184 -13.46 -1.59 -6.87
C ALA A 184 -12.73 -2.83 -7.41
N LEU A 185 -12.44 -2.84 -8.71
CA LEU A 185 -11.74 -3.91 -9.40
C LEU A 185 -10.40 -3.39 -9.93
N PHE A 186 -9.30 -4.00 -9.47
CA PHE A 186 -7.95 -3.62 -9.86
C PHE A 186 -7.27 -4.70 -10.70
N PHE A 187 -6.73 -4.30 -11.86
CA PHE A 187 -6.00 -5.18 -12.76
C PHE A 187 -4.49 -5.05 -12.56
N ASN A 188 -3.76 -6.16 -12.51
CA ASN A 188 -2.32 -6.11 -12.29
C ASN A 188 -1.56 -5.51 -13.50
N ALA A 189 -0.95 -4.35 -13.27
CA ALA A 189 -0.13 -3.61 -14.22
C ALA A 189 1.38 -3.80 -14.00
N THR A 190 1.81 -4.62 -13.03
CA THR A 190 3.25 -4.86 -12.78
C THR A 190 3.82 -5.75 -13.87
N SER A 191 4.33 -5.15 -14.94
CA SER A 191 4.82 -5.80 -16.15
C SER A 191 5.72 -4.83 -16.93
N ARG A 192 5.62 -4.79 -18.26
CA ARG A 192 6.26 -3.77 -19.10
C ARG A 192 5.44 -2.47 -19.14
N LEU A 193 6.13 -1.35 -19.37
CA LEU A 193 5.50 -0.03 -19.42
C LEU A 193 4.40 0.03 -20.48
N GLU A 194 4.65 -0.47 -21.70
CA GLU A 194 3.70 -0.40 -22.81
C GLU A 194 2.37 -1.08 -22.46
N TYR A 195 2.44 -2.21 -21.75
CA TYR A 195 1.26 -2.91 -21.27
C TYR A 195 0.49 -2.09 -20.23
N ALA A 196 1.21 -1.51 -19.26
CA ALA A 196 0.59 -0.71 -18.19
C ALA A 196 -0.10 0.54 -18.76
N VAL A 197 0.53 1.23 -19.73
CA VAL A 197 -0.05 2.39 -20.41
C VAL A 197 -1.31 1.99 -21.18
N ARG A 198 -1.25 0.93 -22.01
CA ARG A 198 -2.42 0.42 -22.73
C ARG A 198 -3.56 0.07 -21.76
N LEU A 199 -3.24 -0.53 -20.61
CA LEU A 199 -4.24 -0.92 -19.62
C LEU A 199 -4.95 0.30 -19.00
N VAL A 200 -4.21 1.33 -18.55
CA VAL A 200 -4.84 2.54 -17.97
C VAL A 200 -5.62 3.32 -19.01
N GLU A 201 -5.10 3.45 -20.23
CA GLU A 201 -5.78 4.10 -21.34
C GLU A 201 -7.12 3.41 -21.65
N LYS A 202 -7.10 2.07 -21.76
CA LYS A 202 -8.30 1.28 -22.05
C LYS A 202 -9.32 1.34 -20.92
N ILE A 203 -8.87 1.31 -19.66
CA ILE A 203 -9.74 1.51 -18.50
C ILE A 203 -10.41 2.88 -18.56
N ALA A 204 -9.63 3.95 -18.73
CA ALA A 204 -10.12 5.32 -18.66
C ALA A 204 -11.07 5.67 -19.82
N THR A 205 -10.73 5.26 -21.04
CA THR A 205 -11.41 5.73 -22.26
C THR A 205 -12.59 4.86 -22.68
N ASP A 206 -12.59 3.56 -22.33
CA ASP A 206 -13.54 2.61 -22.90
C ASP A 206 -14.30 1.80 -21.84
N VAL A 207 -13.60 1.17 -20.90
CA VAL A 207 -14.24 0.18 -20.01
C VAL A 207 -14.95 0.85 -18.81
N GLN A 208 -14.34 1.83 -18.16
CA GLN A 208 -14.93 2.53 -17.02
C GLN A 208 -16.25 3.25 -17.39
N PRO A 209 -16.37 3.97 -18.54
CA PRO A 209 -17.64 4.57 -18.95
C PRO A 209 -18.79 3.57 -19.13
N ARG A 210 -18.49 2.33 -19.53
CA ARG A 210 -19.48 1.26 -19.73
C ARG A 210 -19.84 0.52 -18.44
N THR A 211 -19.05 0.68 -17.38
CA THR A 211 -19.24 0.02 -16.08
C THR A 211 -19.29 1.05 -14.94
N PRO A 212 -20.20 2.05 -15.00
CA PRO A 212 -20.17 3.21 -14.08
C PRO A 212 -20.52 2.86 -12.62
N ASN A 213 -21.06 1.68 -12.35
CA ASN A 213 -21.45 1.22 -11.02
C ASN A 213 -20.32 0.52 -10.24
N ILE A 214 -19.14 0.37 -10.84
CA ILE A 214 -17.92 -0.10 -10.18
C ILE A 214 -16.78 0.87 -10.47
N THR A 215 -15.76 0.84 -9.62
CA THR A 215 -14.51 1.57 -9.88
C THR A 215 -13.46 0.63 -10.45
N LEU A 216 -12.86 1.00 -11.57
CA LEU A 216 -11.77 0.26 -12.19
C LEU A 216 -10.45 0.95 -11.91
N GLY A 217 -9.43 0.15 -11.60
CA GLY A 217 -8.10 0.65 -11.32
C GLY A 217 -7.00 -0.30 -11.76
N ILE A 218 -5.76 0.12 -11.53
CA ILE A 218 -4.59 -0.74 -11.71
C ILE A 218 -3.94 -1.08 -10.39
N ARG A 219 -3.45 -2.30 -10.26
CA ARG A 219 -2.56 -2.70 -9.18
C ARG A 219 -1.13 -2.75 -9.68
N MET A 220 -0.21 -2.06 -9.04
CA MET A 220 1.20 -2.08 -9.41
C MET A 220 2.14 -2.06 -8.22
N CYS A 221 3.37 -2.55 -8.42
CA CYS A 221 4.47 -2.37 -7.49
C CYS A 221 5.30 -1.15 -7.92
N PRO A 222 5.21 -0.01 -7.23
CA PRO A 222 5.95 1.20 -7.60
C PRO A 222 7.46 0.98 -7.60
N VAL A 223 7.97 0.13 -6.71
CA VAL A 223 9.40 -0.20 -6.60
C VAL A 223 9.88 -0.99 -7.81
N ALA A 224 9.05 -1.93 -8.31
CA ALA A 224 9.42 -2.77 -9.46
C ALA A 224 9.27 -2.02 -10.79
N MET A 225 8.27 -1.13 -10.89
CA MET A 225 7.96 -0.37 -12.11
C MET A 225 8.74 0.95 -12.21
N GLY A 226 9.20 1.49 -11.09
CA GLY A 226 9.77 2.84 -10.96
C GLY A 226 8.72 3.88 -10.58
N PHE A 227 9.10 4.82 -9.69
CA PHE A 227 8.21 5.88 -9.23
C PHE A 227 7.78 6.84 -10.35
N SER A 228 8.64 7.07 -11.35
CA SER A 228 8.28 7.89 -12.52
C SER A 228 7.19 7.26 -13.37
N VAL A 229 7.19 5.93 -13.49
CA VAL A 229 6.10 5.21 -14.15
C VAL A 229 4.82 5.31 -13.32
N PHE A 230 4.93 5.20 -12.00
CA PHE A 230 3.80 5.37 -11.10
C PHE A 230 3.14 6.75 -11.25
N GLU A 231 3.93 7.82 -11.21
CA GLU A 231 3.48 9.20 -11.43
C GLU A 231 2.85 9.39 -12.81
N TYR A 232 3.50 8.86 -13.86
CA TYR A 232 2.96 8.91 -15.21
C TYR A 232 1.59 8.23 -15.33
N LEU A 233 1.44 7.03 -14.77
CA LEU A 233 0.18 6.28 -14.80
C LEU A 233 -0.90 6.98 -13.97
N ARG A 234 -0.53 7.63 -12.86
CA ARG A 234 -1.45 8.42 -12.03
C ARG A 234 -2.08 9.59 -12.79
N ALA A 235 -1.39 10.17 -13.78
CA ALA A 235 -1.91 11.27 -14.59
C ALA A 235 -3.13 10.88 -15.45
N TRP A 236 -3.37 9.58 -15.68
CA TRP A 236 -4.56 9.08 -16.38
C TRP A 236 -5.84 9.14 -15.53
N ASN A 237 -5.76 9.59 -14.27
CA ASN A 237 -6.88 9.62 -13.32
C ASN A 237 -7.56 8.25 -13.11
N VAL A 238 -6.79 7.18 -13.29
CA VAL A 238 -7.19 5.80 -12.94
C VAL A 238 -6.65 5.50 -11.55
N PRO A 239 -7.48 5.02 -10.60
CA PRO A 239 -7.03 4.75 -9.25
C PRO A 239 -5.98 3.63 -9.21
N ILE A 240 -4.99 3.79 -8.33
CA ILE A 240 -3.86 2.87 -8.21
C ILE A 240 -3.85 2.17 -6.86
N PHE A 241 -3.91 0.83 -6.88
CA PHE A 241 -3.52 0.00 -5.76
C PHE A 241 -2.01 -0.24 -5.81
N ALA A 242 -1.27 0.53 -5.02
CA ALA A 242 0.15 0.35 -4.80
C ALA A 242 0.43 -0.77 -3.81
N TYR A 243 1.09 -1.83 -4.25
CA TYR A 243 1.57 -2.88 -3.36
C TYR A 243 3.09 -2.89 -3.27
N THR A 244 3.60 -3.38 -2.15
CA THR A 244 5.02 -3.66 -1.99
C THR A 244 5.27 -5.15 -2.13
N LEU A 245 6.33 -5.53 -2.83
CA LEU A 245 6.93 -6.85 -2.66
C LEU A 245 7.76 -6.75 -1.37
N ALA A 246 7.68 -7.73 -0.46
CA ALA A 246 8.26 -7.69 0.89
C ALA A 246 9.79 -7.43 0.97
N SER A 247 10.44 -7.17 -0.15
CA SER A 247 11.85 -6.89 -0.30
C SER A 247 12.06 -5.99 -1.51
N TYR A 248 12.41 -4.72 -1.30
CA TYR A 248 13.70 -4.23 -1.79
C TYR A 248 14.11 -2.97 -1.06
N PRO A 249 15.33 -2.97 -0.54
CA PRO A 249 16.30 -2.01 -1.04
C PRO A 249 17.67 -2.66 -1.28
N SER A 250 18.40 -2.17 -2.27
CA SER A 250 19.75 -2.66 -2.62
C SER A 250 20.79 -2.17 -1.62
N GLY A 251 21.71 -3.06 -1.22
CA GLY A 251 22.90 -2.67 -0.47
C GLY A 251 22.63 -2.26 0.98
N ARG A 252 22.97 -1.02 1.36
CA ARG A 252 22.95 -0.51 2.75
C ARG A 252 21.75 0.38 3.08
N THR A 253 20.93 0.74 2.09
CA THR A 253 19.78 1.63 2.24
C THR A 253 18.51 0.83 2.52
N SER A 254 17.53 1.44 3.18
CA SER A 254 16.20 0.90 3.42
C SER A 254 15.19 2.01 3.71
N TRP A 255 13.91 1.70 3.73
CA TRP A 255 12.85 2.61 4.17
C TRP A 255 12.02 1.96 5.26
N SER A 256 11.55 2.76 6.21
CA SER A 256 10.48 2.36 7.12
C SER A 256 9.19 2.15 6.32
N GLN A 257 8.27 1.36 6.87
CA GLN A 257 6.96 1.18 6.26
C GLN A 257 6.17 2.51 6.21
N SER A 258 6.28 3.34 7.26
CA SER A 258 5.65 4.65 7.32
C SER A 258 6.19 5.62 6.26
N ALA A 259 7.51 5.69 6.06
CA ALA A 259 8.11 6.53 5.03
C ALA A 259 7.70 6.07 3.63
N TYR A 260 7.71 4.76 3.37
CA TYR A 260 7.24 4.21 2.11
C TYR A 260 5.76 4.54 1.88
N ALA A 261 4.90 4.28 2.87
CA ALA A 261 3.46 4.55 2.78
C ALA A 261 3.19 6.04 2.49
N SER A 262 3.84 6.94 3.23
CA SER A 262 3.73 8.39 3.08
C SER A 262 4.17 8.86 1.68
N MET A 263 5.27 8.30 1.16
CA MET A 263 5.75 8.60 -0.19
C MET A 263 4.76 8.16 -1.27
N ILE A 264 4.24 6.93 -1.19
CA ILE A 264 3.25 6.43 -2.15
C ILE A 264 1.94 7.23 -2.08
N HIS A 265 1.49 7.60 -0.88
CA HIS A 265 0.33 8.47 -0.71
C HIS A 265 0.53 9.81 -1.41
N ALA A 266 1.66 10.49 -1.15
CA ALA A 266 1.98 11.77 -1.76
C ALA A 266 2.04 11.70 -3.30
N MET A 267 2.60 10.61 -3.85
CA MET A 267 2.65 10.38 -5.31
C MET A 267 1.29 10.00 -5.92
N GLY A 268 0.33 9.57 -5.11
CA GLY A 268 -1.05 9.35 -5.53
C GLY A 268 -1.55 7.91 -5.51
N GLY A 269 -1.06 7.07 -4.61
CA GLY A 269 -1.63 5.73 -4.40
C GLY A 269 -2.98 5.78 -3.70
N ASP A 270 -4.03 5.31 -4.36
CA ASP A 270 -5.39 5.26 -3.81
C ASP A 270 -5.54 4.21 -2.71
N ILE A 271 -4.98 3.02 -2.96
CA ILE A 271 -4.84 1.96 -1.96
C ILE A 271 -3.35 1.72 -1.78
N VAL A 272 -2.88 1.76 -0.53
CA VAL A 272 -1.47 1.54 -0.22
C VAL A 272 -1.33 0.33 0.68
N ASN A 273 -0.63 -0.70 0.21
CA ASN A 273 -0.30 -1.85 1.02
C ASN A 273 0.66 -1.45 2.15
N VAL A 274 0.23 -1.66 3.39
CA VAL A 274 0.99 -1.37 4.59
C VAL A 274 1.62 -2.67 5.11
N GLY A 275 2.43 -3.33 4.28
CA GLY A 275 3.22 -4.52 4.64
C GLY A 275 2.43 -5.70 5.21
N LEU A 276 3.17 -6.77 5.57
CA LEU A 276 2.65 -7.87 6.38
C LEU A 276 2.68 -7.42 7.83
N LEU A 277 1.54 -6.94 8.33
CA LEU A 277 1.41 -6.58 9.73
C LEU A 277 0.77 -7.76 10.46
N SER A 278 1.35 -8.11 11.60
CA SER A 278 0.89 -9.18 12.47
C SER A 278 0.14 -8.58 13.66
N VAL A 279 -0.58 -9.40 14.43
CA VAL A 279 -1.21 -8.94 15.68
C VAL A 279 -0.19 -8.30 16.64
N PRO A 280 1.05 -8.79 16.79
CA PRO A 280 2.10 -8.06 17.51
C PRO A 280 2.42 -6.63 16.99
N ALA A 281 2.20 -6.37 15.70
CA ALA A 281 2.35 -5.02 15.15
C ALA A 281 1.23 -4.06 15.62
N LEU A 282 0.06 -4.58 15.99
CA LEU A 282 -0.99 -3.81 16.67
C LEU A 282 -0.52 -3.37 18.06
N GLU A 283 0.02 -4.32 18.84
CA GLU A 283 0.40 -4.10 20.25
C GLU A 283 1.60 -3.15 20.40
N SER A 284 2.48 -3.12 19.40
CA SER A 284 3.68 -2.27 19.40
C SER A 284 3.45 -0.84 18.88
N GLY A 285 2.23 -0.49 18.44
CA GLY A 285 1.91 0.82 17.86
C GLY A 285 2.45 1.04 16.43
N THR A 286 3.27 0.11 15.91
CA THR A 286 3.89 0.20 14.58
C THR A 286 2.88 0.22 13.43
N LEU A 287 1.71 -0.41 13.60
CA LEU A 287 0.61 -0.29 12.65
C LEU A 287 0.15 1.17 12.51
N TYR A 288 -0.10 1.86 13.63
CA TYR A 288 -0.59 3.24 13.59
C TYR A 288 0.41 4.18 12.94
N GLU A 289 1.68 4.05 13.27
CA GLU A 289 2.76 4.82 12.64
C GLU A 289 2.77 4.66 11.11
N ALA A 290 2.40 3.48 10.61
CA ALA A 290 2.39 3.19 9.18
C ALA A 290 1.09 3.62 8.45
N ILE A 291 -0.07 3.62 9.11
CA ILE A 291 -1.36 4.01 8.50
C ILE A 291 -1.65 5.52 8.62
N MET A 292 -1.20 6.18 9.70
CA MET A 292 -1.50 7.59 9.95
C MET A 292 -1.11 8.54 8.80
N PRO A 293 0.06 8.36 8.15
CA PRO A 293 0.41 9.19 7.00
C PRO A 293 -0.56 9.07 5.82
N LEU A 294 -1.19 7.90 5.65
CA LEU A 294 -2.13 7.63 4.55
C LEU A 294 -3.50 8.28 4.79
N LEU A 295 -3.91 8.33 6.06
CA LEU A 295 -5.20 8.87 6.48
C LEU A 295 -5.20 10.40 6.58
N ASN A 296 -4.02 11.00 6.51
CA ASN A 296 -3.85 12.44 6.54
C ASN A 296 -4.28 13.06 5.20
N ARG A 297 -5.14 14.08 5.25
CA ARG A 297 -5.69 14.76 4.06
C ARG A 297 -4.82 15.92 3.54
N ARG A 298 -3.58 16.05 4.03
CA ARG A 298 -2.72 17.22 3.78
C ARG A 298 -2.21 17.35 2.33
N ASN A 299 -2.38 16.35 1.46
CA ASN A 299 -2.00 16.40 0.04
C ASN A 299 -3.21 16.12 -0.87
N GLY A 300 -3.72 17.14 -1.57
CA GLY A 300 -4.87 16.99 -2.47
C GLY A 300 -6.22 16.77 -1.79
N GLY A 301 -6.29 16.86 -0.46
CA GLY A 301 -7.54 16.78 0.32
C GLY A 301 -8.13 15.37 0.47
N ARG A 302 -7.50 14.33 -0.08
CA ARG A 302 -7.98 12.94 -0.05
C ARG A 302 -6.99 12.04 0.67
N ALA A 303 -7.50 11.19 1.54
CA ALA A 303 -6.72 10.16 2.22
C ALA A 303 -6.57 8.93 1.33
N SER A 304 -5.43 8.27 1.37
CA SER A 304 -5.27 6.93 0.79
C SER A 304 -5.89 5.89 1.71
N LEU A 305 -6.35 4.78 1.13
CA LEU A 305 -6.91 3.65 1.87
C LEU A 305 -5.80 2.65 2.25
N PRO A 306 -5.49 2.46 3.54
CA PRO A 306 -4.48 1.49 3.97
C PRO A 306 -4.96 0.07 3.71
N ALA A 307 -4.12 -0.77 3.10
CA ALA A 307 -4.39 -2.20 2.93
C ALA A 307 -3.46 -3.03 3.83
N LEU A 308 -4.06 -3.69 4.83
CA LEU A 308 -3.39 -4.56 5.79
C LEU A 308 -3.29 -5.97 5.20
N THR A 309 -2.06 -6.48 5.08
CA THR A 309 -1.79 -7.82 4.53
C THR A 309 -1.21 -8.74 5.59
N GLY A 310 -1.18 -10.04 5.32
CA GLY A 310 -0.69 -11.01 6.31
C GLY A 310 -1.37 -12.37 6.31
N GLY A 311 -2.25 -12.68 5.35
CA GLY A 311 -3.12 -13.84 5.47
C GLY A 311 -4.14 -13.61 6.58
N VAL A 312 -4.91 -12.53 6.47
CA VAL A 312 -5.89 -12.11 7.48
C VAL A 312 -6.97 -13.18 7.64
N GLU A 313 -6.82 -14.00 8.68
CA GLU A 313 -7.80 -14.98 9.14
C GLU A 313 -8.86 -14.31 10.04
N PRO A 314 -9.99 -14.96 10.36
CA PRO A 314 -11.05 -14.37 11.17
C PRO A 314 -10.57 -13.78 12.51
N ARG A 315 -9.67 -14.45 13.25
CA ARG A 315 -9.13 -13.94 14.52
C ARG A 315 -8.35 -12.63 14.32
N ALA A 316 -7.49 -12.57 13.30
CA ALA A 316 -6.77 -11.35 12.96
C ALA A 316 -7.73 -10.25 12.48
N ALA A 317 -8.75 -10.59 11.69
CA ALA A 317 -9.77 -9.65 11.24
C ALA A 317 -10.54 -9.01 12.41
N TYR A 318 -10.90 -9.80 13.42
CA TYR A 318 -11.49 -9.27 14.66
C TYR A 318 -10.53 -8.32 15.37
N ALA A 319 -9.28 -8.72 15.59
CA ALA A 319 -8.30 -7.91 16.31
C ALA A 319 -8.07 -6.56 15.62
N TYR A 320 -7.94 -6.57 14.28
CA TYR A 320 -7.86 -5.35 13.49
C TYR A 320 -9.11 -4.48 13.60
N ALA A 321 -10.29 -5.09 13.54
CA ALA A 321 -11.56 -4.37 13.63
C ALA A 321 -11.83 -3.78 15.03
N ALA A 322 -11.37 -4.44 16.09
CA ALA A 322 -11.49 -3.97 17.46
C ALA A 322 -10.48 -2.86 17.80
N ALA A 323 -9.30 -2.87 17.16
CA ALA A 323 -8.25 -1.90 17.43
C ALA A 323 -8.35 -0.67 16.53
N VAL A 324 -8.54 -0.83 15.22
CA VAL A 324 -8.43 0.26 14.25
C VAL A 324 -9.79 0.84 13.94
N ASP A 325 -10.04 2.06 14.41
CA ASP A 325 -11.30 2.74 14.13
C ASP A 325 -11.38 3.27 12.69
N ASP A 326 -10.24 3.68 12.14
CA ASP A 326 -10.09 4.27 10.83
C ASP A 326 -10.48 3.34 9.66
N PRO A 327 -10.81 3.92 8.48
CA PRO A 327 -11.09 3.14 7.28
C PRO A 327 -9.82 2.44 6.78
N VAL A 328 -9.81 1.11 6.83
CA VAL A 328 -8.74 0.26 6.29
C VAL A 328 -9.31 -0.94 5.52
N LEU A 329 -8.48 -1.55 4.68
CA LEU A 329 -8.77 -2.80 3.97
C LEU A 329 -8.04 -3.98 4.62
N LEU A 330 -8.75 -5.06 4.87
CA LEU A 330 -8.15 -6.37 5.10
C LEU A 330 -7.89 -7.01 3.74
N HIS A 331 -6.63 -7.08 3.33
CA HIS A 331 -6.25 -7.60 2.02
C HIS A 331 -5.73 -9.04 2.15
N THR A 332 -6.56 -10.00 1.75
CA THR A 332 -6.38 -11.41 2.08
C THR A 332 -6.77 -12.35 0.94
N MET A 333 -5.87 -13.28 0.60
CA MET A 333 -6.05 -14.25 -0.48
C MET A 333 -6.12 -15.69 0.07
N THR A 334 -5.05 -16.13 0.75
CA THR A 334 -4.92 -17.53 1.20
C THR A 334 -6.09 -17.98 2.07
N PRO A 335 -6.53 -17.25 3.10
CA PRO A 335 -7.70 -17.63 3.91
C PRO A 335 -9.01 -17.75 3.12
N VAL A 336 -9.17 -17.05 1.99
CA VAL A 336 -10.38 -17.09 1.15
C VAL A 336 -10.38 -18.31 0.22
N PHE A 337 -9.23 -18.68 -0.32
CA PHE A 337 -9.09 -19.75 -1.31
C PHE A 337 -8.47 -21.04 -0.76
N ARG A 338 -8.11 -21.11 0.53
CA ARG A 338 -7.62 -22.32 1.21
C ARG A 338 -8.61 -23.47 0.98
N GLY A 339 -8.12 -24.60 0.48
CA GLY A 339 -8.96 -25.76 0.20
C GLY A 339 -9.82 -25.68 -1.07
N GLY A 340 -9.56 -24.72 -1.98
CA GLY A 340 -10.12 -24.72 -3.34
C GLY A 340 -11.14 -23.60 -3.63
N LEU A 341 -11.63 -23.60 -4.88
CA LEU A 341 -12.43 -22.52 -5.49
C LEU A 341 -13.95 -22.74 -5.43
N GLU A 342 -14.40 -23.78 -4.73
CA GLU A 342 -15.84 -24.10 -4.64
C GLU A 342 -16.65 -22.94 -4.06
N ARG A 343 -17.72 -22.55 -4.77
CA ARG A 343 -18.54 -21.38 -4.43
C ARG A 343 -19.04 -21.37 -2.99
N ARG A 344 -19.54 -22.50 -2.49
CA ARG A 344 -20.05 -22.61 -1.11
C ARG A 344 -18.94 -22.37 -0.09
N SER A 345 -17.78 -22.94 -0.35
CA SER A 345 -16.60 -22.89 0.52
C SER A 345 -15.99 -21.48 0.55
N VAL A 346 -15.82 -20.84 -0.61
CA VAL A 346 -15.37 -19.43 -0.71
C VAL A 346 -16.33 -18.49 0.01
N ARG A 347 -17.64 -18.59 -0.27
CA ARG A 347 -18.66 -17.75 0.38
C ARG A 347 -18.63 -17.90 1.90
N ARG A 348 -18.47 -19.12 2.40
CA ARG A 348 -18.41 -19.41 3.83
C ARG A 348 -17.19 -18.77 4.49
N ARG A 349 -16.02 -18.84 3.87
CA ARG A 349 -14.78 -18.25 4.40
C ARG A 349 -14.82 -16.73 4.39
N VAL A 350 -15.30 -16.12 3.32
CA VAL A 350 -15.54 -14.66 3.27
C VAL A 350 -16.52 -14.23 4.36
N LYS A 351 -17.63 -14.96 4.52
CA LYS A 351 -18.64 -14.69 5.55
C LYS A 351 -18.02 -14.75 6.95
N ALA A 352 -17.20 -15.76 7.24
CA ALA A 352 -16.53 -15.91 8.54
C ALA A 352 -15.61 -14.72 8.86
N ILE A 353 -14.84 -14.23 7.89
CA ILE A 353 -13.98 -13.05 8.07
C ILE A 353 -14.83 -11.81 8.37
N ARG A 354 -15.91 -11.58 7.61
CA ARG A 354 -16.80 -10.43 7.80
C ARG A 354 -17.52 -10.44 9.14
N GLU A 355 -17.94 -11.60 9.61
CA GLU A 355 -18.59 -11.71 10.92
C GLU A 355 -17.61 -11.46 12.06
N ALA A 356 -16.34 -11.86 11.90
CA ALA A 356 -15.30 -11.52 12.87
C ALA A 356 -15.02 -10.00 12.89
N VAL A 357 -15.05 -9.33 11.73
CA VAL A 357 -14.97 -7.87 11.66
C VAL A 357 -16.13 -7.22 12.41
N GLU A 358 -17.36 -7.64 12.15
CA GLU A 358 -18.55 -7.10 12.82
C GLU A 358 -18.49 -7.29 14.34
N ALA A 359 -18.04 -8.48 14.77
CA ALA A 359 -17.83 -8.78 16.17
C ALA A 359 -16.78 -7.89 16.82
N GLY A 360 -15.65 -7.66 16.14
CA GLY A 360 -14.59 -6.77 16.62
C GLY A 360 -15.09 -5.33 16.78
N ARG A 361 -15.82 -4.82 15.78
CA ARG A 361 -16.41 -3.47 15.84
C ARG A 361 -17.43 -3.29 16.95
N ARG A 362 -18.16 -4.35 17.29
CA ARG A 362 -19.15 -4.33 18.38
C ARG A 362 -18.57 -4.74 19.72
N SER A 363 -17.26 -5.02 19.80
CA SER A 363 -16.60 -5.54 21.01
C SER A 363 -17.32 -6.77 21.59
N LEU A 364 -17.82 -7.65 20.72
CA LEU A 364 -18.49 -8.89 21.12
C LEU A 364 -17.46 -9.94 21.54
N ASP A 365 -17.83 -10.78 22.51
CA ASP A 365 -16.99 -11.91 22.91
C ASP A 365 -16.74 -12.86 21.73
N ILE A 366 -15.51 -12.81 21.24
CA ILE A 366 -15.07 -13.59 20.10
C ILE A 366 -15.07 -15.10 20.41
N GLU A 367 -14.75 -15.49 21.65
CA GLU A 367 -14.69 -16.89 22.06
C GLU A 367 -16.08 -17.49 22.15
N ARG A 368 -17.07 -16.72 22.59
CA ARG A 368 -18.48 -17.13 22.54
C ARG A 368 -18.98 -17.30 21.10
N LEU A 369 -18.66 -16.37 20.20
CA LEU A 369 -18.99 -16.46 18.77
C LEU A 369 -18.33 -17.67 18.09
N PHE A 370 -17.11 -18.02 18.50
CA PHE A 370 -16.43 -19.22 18.02
C PHE A 370 -17.02 -20.50 18.62
N ALA A 371 -17.36 -20.50 19.91
CA ALA A 371 -17.96 -21.64 20.60
C ALA A 371 -19.36 -21.97 20.09
N GLU A 372 -20.19 -20.98 19.77
CA GLU A 372 -21.53 -21.18 19.20
C GLU A 372 -21.50 -21.77 17.77
N ARG A 373 -20.34 -21.73 17.10
CA ARG A 373 -20.13 -22.30 15.75
C ARG A 373 -19.50 -23.69 15.72
N ASN A 374 -19.28 -24.31 16.89
CA ASN A 374 -18.54 -25.56 17.07
C ASN A 374 -19.10 -26.83 16.39
N SER A 375 -20.23 -26.78 15.67
CA SER A 375 -20.61 -27.89 14.78
C SER A 375 -20.10 -27.74 13.34
N SER A 376 -19.52 -26.59 12.97
CA SER A 376 -19.26 -26.31 11.57
C SER A 376 -17.92 -25.62 11.29
N VAL A 377 -17.35 -24.84 12.20
CA VAL A 377 -16.12 -24.07 11.95
C VAL A 377 -15.17 -24.28 13.12
N ARG A 378 -14.49 -25.44 13.16
CA ARG A 378 -13.36 -25.70 14.09
C ARG A 378 -12.21 -24.75 13.74
N ASN A 379 -11.44 -24.36 14.76
CA ASN A 379 -10.26 -23.50 14.63
C ASN A 379 -9.38 -23.98 13.46
N TRP A 380 -9.22 -23.13 12.45
CA TRP A 380 -8.61 -23.51 11.16
C TRP A 380 -7.08 -23.69 11.21
N GLN A 381 -6.45 -23.58 12.38
CA GLN A 381 -5.05 -23.93 12.63
C GLN A 381 -4.88 -25.40 13.10
N GLU A 382 -5.93 -26.09 13.54
CA GLU A 382 -5.84 -27.49 14.03
C GLU A 382 -5.75 -28.55 12.91
N LEU A 383 -5.84 -28.16 11.64
CA LEU A 383 -5.63 -29.08 10.50
C LEU A 383 -4.14 -29.31 10.15
N GLU A 384 -3.20 -28.68 10.85
CA GLU A 384 -1.76 -28.88 10.62
C GLU A 384 -1.08 -29.85 11.60
N GLU A 385 -1.73 -30.31 12.67
CA GLU A 385 -1.11 -31.26 13.63
C GLU A 385 -1.85 -32.59 13.85
N GLU A 386 -3.02 -32.82 13.25
CA GLU A 386 -3.65 -34.15 13.30
C GLU A 386 -3.39 -34.96 12.01
N ARG A 387 -2.32 -35.76 12.10
CA ARG A 387 -2.17 -37.04 11.41
C ARG A 387 -3.26 -38.03 11.80
#